data_AF-A0A350HF03-F1
#
_entry.id   AF-A0A350HF03-F1
#
_cell.length_a   1.000
_cell.length_b   1.000
_cell.length_c   1.000
_cell.angle_alpha   90.00
_cell.angle_beta   90.00
_cell.angle_gamma   90.00
#
_symmetry.space_group_name_H-M   'P 1'
#
loop_
_entity.id
_entity.type
_entity.pdbx_description
1 polymer ?
#
loop_
_entity_poly.entity_id
_entity_poly.type
_entity_poly.pdbx_seq_one_letter_code
_entity_poly.pdbx_strand_id
1 'polypeptide(L)' 'MKGACSVSPVDTLHDAIRLAHKMMKKKDIVVYSPAAASFDQFENYQHRGQYFSEQLAAVLPE' A
#
# COMPACT_ATOMS: atom_id res chain seq x y z
N MET A 1 -5.04 17.49 16.44
CA MET A 1 -5.04 18.41 15.27
C MET A 1 -6.40 18.30 14.58
N LYS A 2 -7.08 19.42 14.29
CA LYS A 2 -8.27 19.41 13.41
C LYS A 2 -7.78 19.41 11.96
N GLY A 3 -8.23 18.46 11.13
CA GLY A 3 -7.87 18.36 9.71
C GLY A 3 -6.88 17.26 9.31
N ALA A 4 -6.50 16.36 10.24
CA ALA A 4 -5.66 15.20 9.91
C ALA A 4 -6.53 13.97 9.58
N CYS A 5 -6.08 13.19 8.59
CA CYS A 5 -6.62 11.86 8.29
C CYS A 5 -6.25 10.88 9.42
N SER A 6 -7.09 9.86 9.66
CA SER A 6 -6.72 8.74 10.53
C SER A 6 -5.52 8.00 9.94
N VAL A 7 -4.47 7.81 10.73
CA VAL A 7 -3.23 7.14 10.32
C VAL A 7 -3.13 5.79 11.02
N SER A 8 -2.82 4.75 10.25
CA SER A 8 -2.56 3.39 10.75
C SER A 8 -1.12 3.00 10.39
N PRO A 9 -0.16 3.02 11.35
CA PRO A 9 1.23 2.67 11.08
C PRO A 9 1.40 1.17 10.83
N VAL A 10 2.29 0.83 9.90
CA VAL A 10 2.68 -0.53 9.52
C VAL A 10 4.15 -0.52 9.07
N ASP A 11 4.83 -1.65 9.19
CA ASP A 11 6.28 -1.72 8.93
C ASP A 11 6.62 -2.05 7.47
N THR A 12 5.77 -2.82 6.78
CA THR A 12 6.04 -3.28 5.41
C THR A 12 4.95 -2.88 4.43
N LEU A 13 5.31 -2.82 3.14
CA LEU A 13 4.32 -2.61 2.06
C LEU A 13 3.28 -3.75 2.02
N HIS A 14 3.67 -4.97 2.37
CA HIS A 14 2.76 -6.12 2.46
C HIS A 14 1.65 -5.87 3.48
N ASP A 15 2.02 -5.42 4.68
CA ASP A 15 1.08 -5.13 5.76
C ASP A 15 0.16 -3.95 5.40
N ALA A 16 0.71 -2.92 4.73
CA ALA A 16 -0.06 -1.79 4.23
C ALA A 16 -1.17 -2.22 3.25
N ILE A 17 -0.84 -3.10 2.29
CA ILE A 17 -1.81 -3.59 1.30
C ILE A 17 -2.89 -4.44 1.98
N ARG A 18 -2.51 -5.36 2.87
CA ARG A 18 -3.49 -6.17 3.61
C ARG A 18 -4.41 -5.33 4.48
N LEU A 19 -3.86 -4.32 5.16
CA LEU A 19 -4.65 -3.43 5.99
C LEU A 19 -5.60 -2.58 5.14
N ALA A 20 -5.12 -2.02 4.03
CA ALA A 20 -5.94 -1.28 3.09
C ALA A 20 -7.10 -2.13 2.54
N HIS A 21 -6.82 -3.39 2.16
CA HIS A 21 -7.85 -4.32 1.68
C HIS A 21 -8.92 -4.63 2.74
N LYS A 22 -8.53 -4.76 4.02
CA LYS A 22 -9.48 -4.95 5.12
C LYS A 22 -10.33 -3.72 5.41
N MET A 23 -9.82 -2.53 5.12
CA MET A 23 -10.50 -1.26 5.42
C MET A 23 -11.38 -0.76 4.27
N MET A 24 -11.03 -1.10 3.02
CA MET A 24 -11.71 -0.59 1.85
C MET A 24 -13.11 -1.17 1.67
N LYS A 25 -13.99 -0.36 1.07
CA LYS A 25 -15.33 -0.75 0.65
C LYS A 25 -15.41 -0.77 -0.88
N LYS A 26 -16.48 -1.37 -1.40
CA LYS A 26 -16.76 -1.34 -2.83
C LYS A 26 -16.79 0.11 -3.34
N LYS A 27 -16.05 0.38 -4.41
CA LYS A 27 -15.82 1.70 -5.06
C LYS A 27 -14.80 2.62 -4.39
N ASP A 28 -14.14 2.20 -3.30
CA ASP A 28 -12.99 2.97 -2.79
C ASP A 28 -11.82 2.89 -3.76
N ILE A 29 -10.99 3.94 -3.76
CA ILE A 29 -9.75 4.02 -4.53
C ILE A 29 -8.58 4.02 -3.55
N VAL A 30 -7.65 3.08 -3.76
CA VAL A 30 -6.39 3.02 -3.02
C VAL A 30 -5.30 3.60 -3.91
N VAL A 31 -4.57 4.60 -3.39
CA VAL A 31 -3.42 5.20 -4.08
C VAL A 31 -2.16 4.86 -3.31
N TYR A 32 -1.19 4.28 -4.00
CA TYR A 32 0.15 4.08 -3.46
C TYR A 32 1.08 5.20 -3.97
N SER A 33 1.38 6.16 -3.09
CA SER A 33 2.27 7.29 -3.36
C SER A 33 3.27 7.46 -2.20
N PRO A 34 4.38 6.72 -2.18
CA PRO A 34 5.24 6.59 -1.00
C PRO A 34 6.07 7.84 -0.67
N ALA A 35 6.19 8.80 -1.60
CA ALA A 35 6.99 10.03 -1.43
C ALA A 35 8.44 9.84 -0.93
N ALA A 36 8.97 8.61 -1.00
CA ALA A 36 10.25 8.20 -0.43
C ALA A 36 11.01 7.25 -1.37
N ALA A 37 12.34 7.22 -1.23
CA ALA A 37 13.21 6.23 -1.89
C ALA A 37 12.83 4.80 -1.46
N SER A 38 13.21 3.79 -2.25
CA SER A 38 12.77 2.40 -2.07
C SER A 38 13.79 1.49 -1.39
N PHE A 39 15.00 1.99 -1.14
CA PHE A 39 16.18 1.18 -0.83
C PHE A 39 16.19 0.51 0.54
N ASP A 40 15.22 0.83 1.40
CA ASP A 40 15.02 0.20 2.71
C ASP A 40 14.45 -1.22 2.58
N GLN A 41 13.52 -1.43 1.65
CA GLN A 41 12.82 -2.71 1.47
C GLN A 41 12.98 -3.31 0.07
N PHE A 42 13.44 -2.53 -0.92
CA PHE A 42 13.48 -2.92 -2.32
C PHE A 42 14.75 -2.43 -3.03
N GLU A 43 15.18 -3.18 -4.03
CA GLU A 43 16.35 -2.83 -4.85
C GLU A 43 16.21 -1.48 -5.56
N ASN A 44 15.02 -1.17 -6.07
CA ASN A 44 14.72 0.05 -6.80
C ASN A 44 13.21 0.32 -6.82
N TYR A 45 12.81 1.47 -7.38
CA TYR A 45 11.41 1.88 -7.39
C TYR A 45 10.53 1.00 -8.29
N GLN A 46 11.09 0.41 -9.35
CA GLN A 46 10.38 -0.52 -10.23
C GLN A 46 10.06 -1.82 -9.51
N HIS A 47 11.04 -2.40 -8.82
CA HIS A 47 10.84 -3.60 -8.01
C HIS A 47 9.75 -3.37 -6.94
N ARG A 48 9.76 -2.22 -6.27
CA ARG A 48 8.68 -1.83 -5.33
C ARG A 48 7.31 -1.74 -6.00
N GLY A 49 7.22 -1.19 -7.21
CA GLY A 49 5.96 -1.08 -7.96
C GLY A 49 5.45 -2.42 -8.48
N GLN A 50 6.35 -3.28 -8.94
CA GLN A 50 6.03 -4.65 -9.34
C GLN A 50 5.48 -5.44 -8.13
N TYR A 51 6.16 -5.38 -7.00
CA TYR A 51 5.72 -6.01 -5.77
C TYR A 51 4.31 -5.54 -5.36
N PHE A 52 4.03 -4.22 -5.42
CA PHE A 52 2.70 -3.69 -5.14
C PHE A 52 1.62 -4.32 -6.03
N SER A 53 1.89 -4.45 -7.33
CA SER A 53 0.94 -4.99 -8.31
C SER A 53 0.66 -6.48 -8.09
N GLU A 54 1.71 -7.25 -7.82
CA GLU A 54 1.63 -8.68 -7.50
C GLU A 54 0.83 -8.93 -6.22
N GLN A 55 1.09 -8.15 -5.17
CA GLN A 55 0.36 -8.27 -3.91
C GLN A 55 -1.12 -7.86 -4.05
N LEU A 56 -1.43 -6.85 -4.87
CA LEU A 56 -2.82 -6.49 -5.16
C LEU A 56 -3.56 -7.62 -5.89
N ALA A 57 -2.94 -8.23 -6.89
CA ALA A 57 -3.52 -9.36 -7.62
C ALA A 57 -3.80 -10.56 -6.69
N ALA A 58 -2.99 -10.75 -5.64
CA ALA A 58 -3.19 -11.82 -4.66
C ALA A 58 -4.35 -11.58 -3.67
N VAL A 59 -4.77 -10.33 -3.44
CA VAL A 59 -5.81 -9.99 -2.45
C VAL A 59 -7.14 -9.57 -3.05
N LEU A 60 -7.18 -9.17 -4.32
CA LEU A 60 -8.42 -8.82 -5.00
C LEU A 60 -9.06 -10.08 -5.62
N PRO A 61 -10.36 -10.34 -5.38
CA PRO A 61 -11.09 -11.37 -6.11
C PRO A 61 -11.25 -10.96 -7.59
N GLU A 62 -11.38 -11.95 -8.47
CA GLU A 62 -11.73 -11.75 -9.90
C GLU A 62 -13.05 -10.98 -10.08
#